data_AF-A0A1V4A534-F1
#
_entry.id   AF-A0A1V4A534-F1
#
_cell.length_a   1.000
_cell.length_b   1.000
_cell.length_c   1.000
_cell.angle_alpha   90.00
_cell.angle_beta   90.00
_cell.angle_gamma   90.00
#
_symmetry.space_group_name_H-M   'P 1'
#
loop_
_entity.id
_entity.type
_entity.pdbx_description
1 polymer ?
#
loop_
_entity_poly.entity_id
_entity_poly.type
_entity_poly.pdbx_seq_one_letter_code
_entity_poly.pdbx_strand_id
1 'polypeptide(L)'
;MSEAQDMNHPEEDEGELFAVSAGLPGGWFEVTLAEGTVGEATARAEQVLAAMNPLELQVREHTLKKDVVERALAAHEQNPVLSAVCYTTAGEWAASLDIVGFAPDGGRPEPVDMARMLYDWEDATMVAAPEVTFPELPSGPSARVRGTYRKDRRRLFGRQMAEFVRYAIYSPDIRSLVVMTATWNKFAVDDEVAASVDVIARGLEIESGETASEGAVHREDRG
;
A
#
# COMPACT_ATOMS: atom_id res chain seq x y z
N MET A 1 -22.23 -41.12 26.30
CA MET A 1 -22.58 -40.63 24.95
C MET A 1 -21.81 -39.34 24.74
N SER A 2 -20.93 -39.37 23.76
CA SER A 2 -19.95 -38.34 23.43
C SER A 2 -20.51 -37.56 22.24
N GLU A 3 -20.61 -36.24 22.38
CA GLU A 3 -20.72 -35.33 21.24
C GLU A 3 -19.55 -34.35 21.37
N ALA A 4 -18.53 -34.62 20.58
CA ALA A 4 -17.50 -33.65 20.27
C ALA A 4 -18.16 -32.59 19.39
N GLN A 5 -18.19 -31.34 19.85
CA GLN A 5 -18.50 -30.21 18.99
C GLN A 5 -17.30 -30.01 18.07
N ASP A 6 -17.55 -30.20 16.78
CA ASP A 6 -16.68 -29.81 15.68
C ASP A 6 -16.22 -28.37 15.89
N MET A 7 -14.92 -28.20 16.12
CA MET A 7 -14.29 -26.90 16.01
C MET A 7 -14.19 -26.58 14.53
N ASN A 8 -15.04 -25.67 14.07
CA ASN A 8 -14.83 -24.92 12.84
C ASN A 8 -13.42 -24.33 12.87
N HIS A 9 -12.49 -24.97 12.18
CA HIS A 9 -11.31 -24.28 11.68
C HIS A 9 -11.80 -23.25 10.67
N PRO A 10 -11.57 -21.94 10.86
CA PRO A 10 -11.67 -21.03 9.74
C PRO A 10 -10.66 -21.53 8.71
N GLU A 11 -11.13 -21.89 7.52
CA GLU A 11 -10.27 -22.06 6.36
C GLU A 11 -9.45 -20.77 6.28
N GLU A 12 -8.13 -20.89 6.37
CA GLU A 12 -7.23 -19.78 6.09
C GLU A 12 -7.55 -19.37 4.66
N ASP A 13 -8.19 -18.21 4.51
CA ASP A 13 -8.51 -17.64 3.22
C ASP A 13 -7.16 -17.41 2.53
N GLU A 14 -6.75 -18.38 1.69
CA GLU A 14 -5.56 -18.31 0.86
C GLU A 14 -5.83 -17.17 -0.13
N GLY A 15 -5.49 -15.95 0.32
CA GLY A 15 -5.76 -14.72 -0.41
C GLY A 15 -5.30 -14.86 -1.86
N GLU A 16 -6.12 -14.37 -2.77
CA GLU A 16 -5.80 -14.37 -4.19
C GLU A 16 -4.42 -13.74 -4.41
N LEU A 17 -3.50 -14.51 -4.97
CA LEU A 17 -2.14 -14.05 -5.25
C LEU A 17 -2.16 -13.16 -6.49
N PHE A 18 -1.54 -11.99 -6.39
CA PHE A 18 -1.32 -11.10 -7.51
C PHE A 18 0.00 -10.34 -7.34
N ALA A 19 0.55 -9.91 -8.46
CA ALA A 19 1.72 -9.04 -8.49
C ALA A 19 1.31 -7.64 -8.93
N VAL A 20 2.04 -6.64 -8.44
CA VAL A 20 1.92 -5.26 -8.92
C VAL A 20 3.27 -4.76 -9.38
N SER A 21 3.28 -4.00 -10.46
CA SER A 21 4.43 -3.25 -10.95
C SER A 21 4.04 -1.79 -11.11
N ALA A 22 4.94 -0.87 -10.78
CA ALA A 22 4.67 0.56 -10.93
C ALA A 22 5.95 1.33 -11.29
N GLY A 23 5.86 2.20 -12.28
CA GLY A 23 6.92 3.17 -12.56
C GLY A 23 7.00 4.23 -11.47
N LEU A 24 8.03 4.17 -10.62
CA LEU A 24 8.26 5.16 -9.57
C LEU A 24 8.99 6.40 -10.13
N PRO A 25 8.37 7.59 -10.10
CA PRO A 25 9.02 8.82 -10.55
C PRO A 25 10.13 9.25 -9.58
N GLY A 26 10.95 10.22 -10.01
CA GLY A 26 12.10 10.70 -9.22
C GLY A 26 11.72 11.08 -7.79
N GLY A 27 12.57 10.72 -6.83
CA GLY A 27 12.36 10.93 -5.40
C GLY A 27 11.63 9.78 -4.70
N TRP A 28 10.93 8.90 -5.44
CA TRP A 28 10.34 7.67 -4.91
C TRP A 28 11.31 6.50 -4.97
N PHE A 29 11.31 5.69 -3.92
CA PHE A 29 12.13 4.50 -3.80
C PHE A 29 11.30 3.33 -3.27
N GLU A 30 11.37 2.19 -3.96
CA GLU A 30 10.76 0.95 -3.49
C GLU A 30 11.49 0.45 -2.24
N VAL A 31 10.72 0.11 -1.21
CA VAL A 31 11.22 -0.40 0.08
C VAL A 31 10.48 -1.65 0.53
N THR A 32 9.77 -2.33 -0.38
CA THR A 32 9.11 -3.61 -0.13
C THR A 32 10.11 -4.64 0.41
N LEU A 33 9.72 -5.29 1.50
CA LEU A 33 10.47 -6.36 2.15
C LEU A 33 9.73 -7.69 2.00
N ALA A 34 10.44 -8.72 1.54
CA ALA A 34 9.93 -10.08 1.43
C ALA A 34 9.88 -10.78 2.79
N GLU A 35 10.93 -10.66 3.59
CA GLU A 35 11.06 -11.36 4.89
C GLU A 35 10.87 -10.42 6.09
N GLY A 36 10.87 -9.11 5.86
CA GLY A 36 10.70 -8.12 6.93
C GLY A 36 11.90 -8.02 7.86
N THR A 37 13.10 -8.40 7.41
CA THR A 37 14.30 -8.40 8.26
C THR A 37 15.01 -7.06 8.24
N VAL A 38 15.73 -6.77 9.33
CA VAL A 38 16.61 -5.59 9.42
C VAL A 38 17.70 -5.60 8.34
N GLY A 39 18.20 -6.79 7.97
CA GLY A 39 19.21 -6.94 6.93
C GLY A 39 18.68 -6.51 5.57
N GLU A 40 17.48 -6.99 5.21
CA GLU A 40 16.80 -6.61 3.97
C GLU A 40 16.50 -5.10 3.94
N ALA A 41 15.92 -4.56 5.01
CA ALA A 41 15.65 -3.13 5.15
C ALA A 41 16.92 -2.27 5.02
N THR A 42 18.04 -2.75 5.59
CA THR A 42 19.34 -2.08 5.48
C THR A 42 19.84 -2.06 4.04
N ALA A 43 19.69 -3.16 3.30
CA ALA A 43 20.06 -3.23 1.89
C ALA A 43 19.21 -2.27 1.04
N ARG A 44 17.89 -2.16 1.31
CA ARG A 44 17.03 -1.15 0.68
C ARG A 44 17.51 0.27 0.98
N ALA A 45 17.83 0.56 2.23
CA ALA A 45 18.35 1.87 2.62
C ALA A 45 19.69 2.24 1.94
N GLU A 46 20.54 1.26 1.67
CA GLU A 46 21.77 1.46 0.90
C GLU A 46 21.49 1.76 -0.57
N GLN A 47 20.49 1.11 -1.18
CA GLN A 47 20.04 1.42 -2.54
C GLN A 47 19.50 2.86 -2.63
N VAL A 48 18.70 3.29 -1.64
CA VAL A 48 18.21 4.68 -1.56
C VAL A 48 19.38 5.66 -1.47
N LEU A 49 20.32 5.44 -0.54
CA LEU A 49 21.49 6.32 -0.40
C LEU A 49 22.33 6.40 -1.68
N ALA A 50 22.56 5.27 -2.36
CA ALA A 50 23.34 5.22 -3.59
C ALA A 50 22.70 5.99 -4.74
N ALA A 51 21.37 6.12 -4.75
CA ALA A 51 20.62 6.87 -5.75
C ALA A 51 20.53 8.38 -5.45
N MET A 52 20.90 8.82 -4.25
CA MET A 52 20.85 10.22 -3.82
C MET A 52 22.16 10.96 -4.17
N ASN A 53 22.06 12.26 -4.48
CA ASN A 53 23.24 13.10 -4.68
C ASN A 53 23.83 13.52 -3.31
N PRO A 54 25.02 13.05 -2.92
CA PRO A 54 25.59 13.37 -1.61
C PRO A 54 25.91 14.85 -1.42
N LEU A 55 26.06 15.62 -2.50
CA LEU A 55 26.30 17.07 -2.43
C LEU A 55 25.03 17.88 -2.14
N GLU A 56 23.85 17.30 -2.38
CA GLU A 56 22.55 17.94 -2.14
C GLU A 56 21.94 17.53 -0.80
N LEU A 57 22.41 16.43 -0.20
CA LEU A 57 21.95 15.96 1.09
C LEU A 57 22.21 17.00 2.19
N GLN A 58 21.13 17.41 2.86
CA GLN A 58 21.18 18.29 4.03
C GLN A 58 21.03 17.49 5.33
N VAL A 59 20.50 16.28 5.24
CA VAL A 59 20.50 15.31 6.33
C VAL A 59 21.78 14.47 6.33
N ARG A 60 22.16 13.96 7.50
CA ARG A 60 23.28 13.01 7.60
C ARG A 60 22.88 11.68 6.96
N GLU A 61 23.80 11.05 6.21
CA GLU A 61 23.56 9.74 5.58
C GLU A 61 23.06 8.68 6.57
N HIS A 62 23.68 8.59 7.75
CA HIS A 62 23.23 7.67 8.80
C HIS A 62 21.78 7.94 9.24
N THR A 63 21.36 9.21 9.29
CA THR A 63 19.99 9.59 9.65
C THR A 63 19.00 9.15 8.56
N LEU A 64 19.33 9.40 7.29
CA LEU A 64 18.51 8.96 6.16
C LEU A 64 18.42 7.43 6.13
N LYS A 65 19.55 6.73 6.24
CA LYS A 65 19.60 5.26 6.27
C LYS A 65 18.68 4.69 7.35
N LYS A 66 18.79 5.23 8.56
CA LYS A 66 17.97 4.81 9.70
C LYS A 66 16.48 5.05 9.45
N ASP A 67 16.10 6.22 8.92
CA ASP A 67 14.70 6.53 8.61
C ASP A 67 14.13 5.60 7.54
N VAL A 68 14.90 5.28 6.48
CA VAL A 68 14.48 4.31 5.46
C VAL A 68 14.27 2.92 6.06
N VAL A 69 15.20 2.45 6.89
CA VAL A 69 15.09 1.14 7.58
C VAL A 69 13.83 1.08 8.44
N GLU A 70 13.59 2.10 9.27
CA GLU A 70 12.42 2.14 10.15
C GLU A 70 11.11 2.14 9.34
N ARG A 71 11.06 2.84 8.20
CA ARG A 71 9.88 2.87 7.34
C ARG A 71 9.64 1.57 6.60
N ALA A 72 10.68 0.95 6.06
CA ALA A 72 10.56 -0.32 5.35
C ALA A 72 10.01 -1.42 6.29
N LEU A 73 10.54 -1.48 7.52
CA LEU A 73 10.06 -2.41 8.54
C LEU A 73 8.61 -2.13 8.95
N ALA A 74 8.28 -0.85 9.22
CA ALA A 74 6.92 -0.47 9.58
C ALA A 74 5.91 -0.72 8.45
N ALA A 75 6.32 -0.54 7.19
CA ALA A 75 5.49 -0.87 6.03
C ALA A 75 5.25 -2.38 5.95
N HIS A 76 6.29 -3.20 6.15
CA HIS A 76 6.16 -4.66 6.12
C HIS A 76 5.15 -5.19 7.16
N GLU A 77 5.00 -4.56 8.33
CA GLU A 77 3.96 -4.93 9.32
C GLU A 77 2.52 -4.86 8.76
N GLN A 78 2.30 -4.15 7.66
CA GLN A 78 1.02 -4.04 6.97
C GLN A 78 0.84 -5.06 5.83
N ASN A 79 1.84 -5.93 5.59
CA ASN A 79 1.89 -6.89 4.48
C ASN A 79 1.55 -6.30 3.10
N PRO A 80 2.20 -5.19 2.67
CA PRO A 80 1.96 -4.61 1.37
C PRO A 80 2.50 -5.50 0.26
N VAL A 81 1.80 -5.53 -0.88
CA VAL A 81 2.32 -6.12 -2.13
C VAL A 81 3.46 -5.25 -2.66
N LEU A 82 3.37 -3.93 -2.49
CA LEU A 82 4.43 -2.98 -2.79
C LEU A 82 4.42 -1.83 -1.78
N SER A 83 5.60 -1.43 -1.30
CA SER A 83 5.78 -0.22 -0.50
C SER A 83 6.88 0.67 -1.10
N ALA A 84 6.66 1.97 -1.06
CA ALA A 84 7.59 2.98 -1.52
C ALA A 84 7.61 4.20 -0.58
N VAL A 85 8.75 4.89 -0.57
CA VAL A 85 8.95 6.13 0.19
C VAL A 85 9.48 7.22 -0.72
N CYS A 86 9.00 8.44 -0.49
CA CYS A 86 9.45 9.62 -1.21
C CYS A 86 10.34 10.48 -0.32
N TYR A 87 11.49 10.88 -0.85
CA TYR A 87 12.40 11.83 -0.21
C TYR A 87 12.64 13.03 -1.13
N THR A 88 12.77 14.21 -0.52
CA THR A 88 13.29 15.39 -1.21
C THR A 88 14.77 15.18 -1.55
N THR A 89 15.32 15.96 -2.49
CA THR A 89 16.77 15.90 -2.82
C THR A 89 17.67 16.19 -1.62
N ALA A 90 17.18 16.96 -0.64
CA ALA A 90 17.85 17.22 0.63
C ALA A 90 17.89 15.99 1.58
N GLY A 91 17.23 14.89 1.20
CA GLY A 91 17.12 13.65 1.98
C GLY A 91 16.07 13.70 3.08
N GLU A 92 15.13 14.65 3.01
CA GLU A 92 14.04 14.70 3.98
C GLU A 92 12.85 13.88 3.49
N TRP A 93 12.23 13.11 4.40
CA TRP A 93 11.02 12.36 4.06
C TRP A 93 9.90 13.31 3.62
N ALA A 94 9.29 12.97 2.48
CA ALA A 94 8.18 13.69 1.87
C ALA A 94 6.88 12.89 2.01
N ALA A 95 6.87 11.61 1.64
CA ALA A 95 5.66 10.77 1.65
C ALA A 95 5.96 9.26 1.77
N SER A 96 4.95 8.47 2.12
CA SER A 96 4.96 7.00 1.93
C SER A 96 3.84 6.59 0.99
N LEU A 97 3.99 5.45 0.34
CA LEU A 97 2.99 4.82 -0.51
C LEU A 97 3.00 3.32 -0.29
N ASP A 98 1.83 2.75 -0.02
CA ASP A 98 1.65 1.31 0.14
C ASP A 98 0.54 0.82 -0.80
N ILE A 99 0.73 -0.34 -1.42
CA ILE A 99 -0.25 -1.03 -2.24
C ILE A 99 -0.59 -2.35 -1.57
N VAL A 100 -1.88 -2.55 -1.28
CA VAL A 100 -2.41 -3.75 -0.63
C VAL A 100 -3.55 -4.34 -1.45
N GLY A 101 -3.73 -5.65 -1.36
CA GLY A 101 -4.93 -6.33 -1.83
C GLY A 101 -5.99 -6.37 -0.75
N PHE A 102 -7.24 -6.18 -1.15
CA PHE A 102 -8.40 -6.29 -0.27
C PHE A 102 -9.47 -7.12 -0.97
N ALA A 103 -9.90 -8.24 -0.38
CA ALA A 103 -11.01 -9.02 -0.89
C ALA A 103 -12.32 -8.53 -0.24
N PRO A 104 -13.19 -7.77 -0.93
CA PRO A 104 -14.44 -7.32 -0.35
C PRO A 104 -15.44 -8.48 -0.20
N ASP A 105 -16.06 -8.56 0.99
CA ASP A 105 -17.18 -9.45 1.23
C ASP A 105 -18.31 -9.16 0.22
N GLY A 106 -18.79 -10.20 -0.47
CA GLY A 106 -19.96 -10.08 -1.35
C GLY A 106 -19.69 -9.58 -2.78
N GLY A 107 -18.41 -9.55 -3.21
CA GLY A 107 -18.04 -9.26 -4.60
C GLY A 107 -17.75 -7.78 -4.86
N ARG A 108 -17.80 -7.37 -6.14
CA ARG A 108 -17.39 -6.03 -6.57
C ARG A 108 -18.26 -4.92 -5.93
N PRO A 109 -17.69 -4.02 -5.11
CA PRO A 109 -18.44 -2.90 -4.56
C PRO A 109 -18.81 -1.89 -5.66
N GLU A 110 -19.94 -1.21 -5.48
CA GLU A 110 -20.29 -0.05 -6.31
C GLU A 110 -19.25 1.07 -6.11
N PRO A 111 -18.98 1.92 -7.12
CA PRO A 111 -17.94 2.95 -7.04
C PRO A 111 -18.05 3.85 -5.80
N VAL A 112 -19.28 4.23 -5.42
CA VAL A 112 -19.52 5.09 -4.25
C VAL A 112 -19.17 4.39 -2.93
N ASP A 113 -19.41 3.08 -2.83
CA ASP A 113 -19.11 2.31 -1.63
C ASP A 113 -17.60 2.06 -1.54
N MET A 114 -16.97 1.76 -2.68
CA MET A 114 -15.52 1.70 -2.81
C MET A 114 -14.85 3.02 -2.35
N ALA A 115 -15.38 4.18 -2.76
CA ALA A 115 -14.86 5.48 -2.32
C ALA A 115 -15.03 5.70 -0.80
N ARG A 116 -16.17 5.30 -0.22
CA ARG A 116 -16.41 5.41 1.24
C ARG A 116 -15.41 4.61 2.05
N MET A 117 -15.15 3.37 1.63
CA MET A 117 -14.16 2.50 2.27
C MET A 117 -12.76 3.13 2.33
N LEU A 118 -12.44 4.01 1.37
CA LEU A 118 -11.14 4.67 1.34
C LEU A 118 -10.97 5.73 2.42
N TYR A 119 -12.03 6.33 2.99
CA TYR A 119 -11.94 7.40 4.00
C TYR A 119 -12.66 7.16 5.32
N ASP A 120 -13.44 6.07 5.42
CA ASP A 120 -14.17 5.70 6.63
C ASP A 120 -13.48 4.54 7.35
N TRP A 121 -12.39 4.83 8.07
CA TRP A 121 -11.62 3.83 8.80
C TRP A 121 -11.47 4.19 10.29
N GLU A 122 -11.51 3.18 11.16
CA GLU A 122 -11.79 3.32 12.62
C GLU A 122 -10.87 4.31 13.37
N ASP A 123 -9.63 4.46 12.91
CA ASP A 123 -8.58 5.25 13.57
C ASP A 123 -8.36 6.65 13.00
N ALA A 124 -9.16 7.09 12.01
CA ALA A 124 -9.04 8.41 11.42
C ALA A 124 -10.34 9.22 11.51
N THR A 125 -10.19 10.50 11.86
CA THR A 125 -11.25 11.48 11.70
C THR A 125 -10.87 12.44 10.59
N MET A 126 -11.69 12.50 9.53
CA MET A 126 -11.55 13.47 8.46
C MET A 126 -11.69 14.90 8.99
N VAL A 127 -10.78 15.78 8.58
CA VAL A 127 -10.77 17.20 9.01
C VAL A 127 -11.80 18.02 8.21
N ALA A 128 -12.02 17.64 6.95
CA ALA A 128 -13.00 18.20 6.04
C ALA A 128 -13.56 17.08 5.15
N ALA A 129 -14.61 17.38 4.37
CA ALA A 129 -15.07 16.45 3.35
C ALA A 129 -13.94 16.16 2.35
N PRO A 130 -13.62 14.89 2.07
CA PRO A 130 -12.59 14.56 1.09
C PRO A 130 -13.03 14.89 -0.33
N GLU A 131 -12.06 15.13 -1.20
CA GLU A 131 -12.26 15.18 -2.64
C GLU A 131 -12.37 13.75 -3.16
N VAL A 132 -13.46 13.44 -3.87
CA VAL A 132 -13.72 12.12 -4.44
C VAL A 132 -13.89 12.24 -5.95
N THR A 133 -13.18 11.41 -6.69
CA THR A 133 -13.26 11.31 -8.16
C THR A 133 -13.25 9.84 -8.59
N PHE A 134 -13.69 9.57 -9.81
CA PHE A 134 -13.78 8.21 -10.36
C PHE A 134 -13.02 8.11 -11.69
N PRO A 135 -11.67 8.17 -11.67
CA PRO A 135 -10.91 8.06 -12.89
C PRO A 135 -10.94 6.62 -13.43
N GLU A 136 -10.94 6.50 -14.75
CA GLU A 136 -10.64 5.23 -15.41
C GLU A 136 -9.12 5.12 -15.57
N LEU A 137 -8.52 4.10 -14.93
CA LEU A 137 -7.09 3.83 -15.05
C LEU A 137 -6.85 2.71 -16.06
N PRO A 138 -5.64 2.61 -16.65
CA PRO A 138 -5.31 1.47 -17.51
C PRO A 138 -5.51 0.11 -16.83
N SER A 139 -5.30 0.05 -15.52
CA SER A 139 -5.48 -1.15 -14.68
C SER A 139 -6.94 -1.38 -14.24
N GLY A 140 -7.89 -0.55 -14.69
CA GLY A 140 -9.33 -0.73 -14.48
C GLY A 140 -10.05 0.45 -13.83
N PRO A 141 -11.38 0.32 -13.62
CA PRO A 141 -12.18 1.36 -12.99
C PRO A 141 -11.73 1.61 -11.56
N SER A 142 -11.67 2.89 -11.17
CA SER A 142 -11.14 3.26 -9.87
C SER A 142 -11.92 4.36 -9.16
N ALA A 143 -11.80 4.40 -7.84
CA ALA A 143 -12.15 5.55 -7.02
C ALA A 143 -10.86 6.18 -6.48
N ARG A 144 -10.76 7.50 -6.58
CA ARG A 144 -9.67 8.30 -6.02
C ARG A 144 -10.22 9.21 -4.95
N VAL A 145 -9.62 9.18 -3.77
CA VAL A 145 -9.97 10.01 -2.63
C VAL A 145 -8.75 10.77 -2.16
N ARG A 146 -8.87 12.10 -2.02
CA ARG A 146 -7.86 12.97 -1.42
C ARG A 146 -8.44 13.68 -0.21
N GLY A 147 -7.66 13.83 0.84
CA GLY A 147 -8.07 14.66 1.96
C GLY A 147 -7.07 14.71 3.10
N THR A 148 -7.53 15.26 4.21
CA THR A 148 -6.75 15.39 5.43
C THR A 148 -7.47 14.69 6.56
N TYR A 149 -6.75 13.86 7.31
CA TYR A 149 -7.27 13.19 8.49
C TYR A 149 -6.44 13.51 9.73
N ARG A 150 -7.05 13.28 10.88
CA ARG A 150 -6.41 13.30 12.18
C ARG A 150 -6.44 11.90 12.78
N LYS A 151 -5.27 11.42 13.21
CA LYS A 151 -5.14 10.18 14.00
C LYS A 151 -4.91 10.51 15.47
N ASP A 152 -5.74 9.95 16.35
CA ASP A 152 -5.58 10.09 17.80
C ASP A 152 -4.55 9.07 18.30
N ARG A 153 -3.34 9.52 18.64
CA ARG A 153 -2.34 8.65 19.29
C ARG A 153 -2.66 8.51 20.77
N ARG A 154 -3.30 7.38 21.16
CA ARG A 154 -3.66 7.08 22.56
C ARG A 154 -2.46 6.97 23.53
N ARG A 155 -1.20 6.91 23.05
CA ARG A 155 -0.02 6.57 23.88
C ARG A 155 1.10 7.64 23.97
N LEU A 156 1.07 8.68 23.12
CA LEU A 156 2.05 9.78 23.12
C LEU A 156 1.29 11.08 22.87
N PHE A 157 1.37 12.02 23.80
CA PHE A 157 0.66 13.32 23.75
C PHE A 157 0.87 14.04 22.40
N GLY A 158 -0.11 13.98 21.51
CA GLY A 158 -0.11 14.70 20.24
C GLY A 158 -1.17 14.22 19.26
N ARG A 159 -1.84 15.16 18.59
CA ARG A 159 -2.69 14.91 17.41
C ARG A 159 -1.80 14.99 16.18
N GLN A 160 -1.74 13.94 15.38
CA GLN A 160 -1.03 13.98 14.10
C GLN A 160 -2.05 14.20 12.99
N MET A 161 -1.90 15.30 12.26
CA MET A 161 -2.60 15.53 11.00
C MET A 161 -1.74 15.00 9.88
N ALA A 162 -2.37 14.32 8.93
CA ALA A 162 -1.75 13.81 7.73
C ALA A 162 -2.69 14.05 6.55
N GLU A 163 -2.08 14.26 5.39
CA GLU A 163 -2.78 14.25 4.11
C GLU A 163 -2.59 12.90 3.44
N PHE A 164 -3.52 12.58 2.55
CA PHE A 164 -3.48 11.35 1.79
C PHE A 164 -4.08 11.50 0.40
N VAL A 165 -3.60 10.65 -0.50
CA VAL A 165 -4.31 10.23 -1.69
C VAL A 165 -4.48 8.72 -1.59
N ARG A 166 -5.69 8.24 -1.81
CA ARG A 166 -6.00 6.81 -1.91
C ARG A 166 -6.66 6.51 -3.22
N TYR A 167 -6.23 5.43 -3.85
CA TYR A 167 -6.92 4.79 -4.96
C TYR A 167 -7.45 3.44 -4.50
N ALA A 168 -8.65 3.12 -4.96
CA ALA A 168 -9.18 1.77 -4.98
C ALA A 168 -9.41 1.43 -6.44
N ILE A 169 -8.77 0.35 -6.90
CA ILE A 169 -8.68 -0.05 -8.30
C ILE A 169 -9.25 -1.45 -8.40
N TYR A 170 -10.28 -1.60 -9.22
CA TYR A 170 -10.84 -2.89 -9.52
C TYR A 170 -10.28 -3.39 -10.85
N SER A 171 -9.23 -4.21 -10.78
CA SER A 171 -8.66 -4.82 -11.98
C SER A 171 -9.61 -5.87 -12.55
N PRO A 172 -9.74 -5.96 -13.88
CA PRO A 172 -10.53 -7.01 -14.51
C PRO A 172 -9.91 -8.41 -14.34
N ASP A 173 -8.62 -8.49 -13.99
CA ASP A 173 -7.85 -9.73 -13.98
C ASP A 173 -7.82 -10.43 -12.62
N ILE A 174 -8.25 -9.76 -11.56
CA ILE A 174 -8.31 -10.30 -10.19
C ILE A 174 -9.64 -9.95 -9.53
N ARG A 175 -10.04 -10.75 -8.54
CA ARG A 175 -11.26 -10.51 -7.76
C ARG A 175 -11.04 -9.49 -6.64
N SER A 176 -9.81 -9.40 -6.16
CA SER A 176 -9.39 -8.48 -5.11
C SER A 176 -9.37 -7.03 -5.59
N LEU A 177 -9.79 -6.14 -4.70
CA LEU A 177 -9.62 -4.70 -4.85
C LEU A 177 -8.18 -4.32 -4.52
N VAL A 178 -7.51 -3.59 -5.42
CA VAL A 178 -6.17 -3.05 -5.14
C VAL A 178 -6.32 -1.67 -4.54
N VAL A 179 -5.80 -1.49 -3.32
CA VAL A 179 -5.82 -0.21 -2.63
C VAL A 179 -4.41 0.36 -2.57
N MET A 180 -4.20 1.50 -3.23
CA MET A 180 -2.96 2.26 -3.16
C MET A 180 -3.16 3.46 -2.24
N THR A 181 -2.38 3.54 -1.17
CA THR A 181 -2.46 4.59 -0.16
C THR A 181 -1.16 5.36 -0.11
N ALA A 182 -1.20 6.66 -0.41
CA ALA A 182 -0.11 7.58 -0.16
C ALA A 182 -0.42 8.50 1.02
N THR A 183 0.54 8.72 1.92
CA THR A 183 0.38 9.65 3.06
C THR A 183 1.60 10.54 3.28
N TRP A 184 1.36 11.78 3.71
CA TRP A 184 2.41 12.74 4.08
C TRP A 184 1.95 13.67 5.20
N ASN A 185 2.91 14.29 5.88
CA ASN A 185 2.64 15.27 6.95
C ASN A 185 3.17 16.68 6.62
N LYS A 186 3.90 16.84 5.50
CA LYS A 186 4.45 18.12 5.05
C LYS A 186 3.53 18.75 3.99
N PHE A 187 2.60 19.58 4.44
CA PHE A 187 1.65 20.31 3.59
C PHE A 187 2.31 21.18 2.50
N ALA A 188 3.59 21.53 2.65
CA ALA A 188 4.31 22.36 1.67
C ALA A 188 4.60 21.65 0.33
N VAL A 189 4.51 20.32 0.28
CA VAL A 189 4.75 19.50 -0.94
C VAL A 189 3.47 18.79 -1.41
N ASP A 190 2.32 19.19 -0.89
CA ASP A 190 1.03 18.50 -1.06
C ASP A 190 0.67 18.25 -2.54
N ASP A 191 0.59 19.30 -3.35
CA ASP A 191 0.20 19.16 -4.77
C ASP A 191 1.23 18.38 -5.60
N GLU A 192 2.52 18.50 -5.28
CA GLU A 192 3.60 17.76 -5.98
C GLU A 192 3.54 16.26 -5.65
N VAL A 193 3.38 15.91 -4.37
CA VAL A 193 3.21 14.53 -3.94
C VAL A 193 1.94 13.94 -4.52
N ALA A 194 0.80 14.65 -4.44
CA ALA A 194 -0.46 14.17 -5.00
C ALA A 194 -0.37 13.93 -6.51
N ALA A 195 0.20 14.87 -7.27
CA ALA A 195 0.42 14.70 -8.72
C ALA A 195 1.35 13.52 -9.03
N SER A 196 2.40 13.32 -8.22
CA SER A 196 3.30 12.19 -8.36
C SER A 196 2.60 10.85 -8.09
N VAL A 197 1.70 10.79 -7.10
CA VAL A 197 0.89 9.59 -6.82
C VAL A 197 -0.06 9.31 -7.99
N ASP A 198 -0.62 10.35 -8.61
CA ASP A 198 -1.47 10.19 -9.81
C ASP A 198 -0.68 9.70 -11.03
N VAL A 199 0.62 9.98 -11.12
CA VAL A 199 1.51 9.37 -12.13
C VAL A 199 1.71 7.89 -11.84
N ILE A 200 2.01 7.52 -10.59
CA ILE A 200 2.18 6.13 -10.17
C ILE A 200 0.90 5.32 -10.44
N ALA A 201 -0.27 5.85 -10.07
CA ALA A 201 -1.57 5.20 -10.31
C ALA A 201 -1.81 4.87 -11.79
N ARG A 202 -1.46 5.81 -12.69
CA ARG A 202 -1.64 5.64 -14.13
C ARG A 202 -0.67 4.66 -14.77
N GLY A 203 0.49 4.44 -14.14
CA GLY A 203 1.49 3.46 -14.57
C GLY A 203 1.45 2.16 -13.78
N LEU A 204 0.40 1.93 -12.99
CA LEU A 204 0.26 0.71 -12.21
C LEU A 204 -0.17 -0.44 -13.13
N GLU A 205 0.55 -1.55 -13.07
CA GLU A 205 0.20 -2.81 -13.72
C GLU A 205 -0.14 -3.82 -12.63
N ILE A 206 -1.21 -4.58 -12.85
CA ILE A 206 -1.72 -5.58 -11.92
C ILE A 206 -1.83 -6.89 -12.70
N GLU A 207 -1.11 -7.91 -12.25
CA GLU A 207 -1.08 -9.22 -12.89
C GLU A 207 -1.61 -10.26 -11.91
N SER A 208 -2.58 -11.08 -12.34
CA SER A 208 -3.03 -12.23 -11.56
C SER A 208 -1.87 -13.21 -11.38
N GLY A 209 -1.61 -13.63 -10.14
CA GLY A 209 -0.73 -14.76 -9.88
C GLY A 209 -1.45 -16.04 -10.30
N GLU A 210 -0.72 -17.01 -10.85
CA GLU A 210 -1.26 -18.36 -10.98
C GLU A 210 -1.64 -18.86 -9.58
N THR A 211 -2.92 -19.11 -9.36
CA THR A 211 -3.34 -19.93 -8.22
C THR A 211 -2.65 -21.27 -8.37
N ALA A 212 -2.09 -21.80 -7.29
CA ALA A 212 -1.66 -23.19 -7.22
C ALA A 212 -2.90 -24.10 -7.29
N SER A 213 -3.52 -24.18 -8.46
CA SER A 213 -4.65 -25.05 -8.78
C SER A 213 -4.20 -26.03 -9.87
N GLU A 214 -3.24 -26.90 -9.56
CA GLU A 214 -3.05 -28.12 -10.34
C GLU A 214 -2.47 -29.23 -9.45
N GLY A 215 -3.34 -30.13 -8.98
CA GLY A 215 -2.89 -31.22 -8.11
C GLY A 215 -3.91 -32.26 -7.66
N ALA A 216 -5.10 -32.36 -8.25
CA ALA A 216 -5.96 -33.54 -8.04
C ALA A 216 -6.90 -33.77 -9.22
N VAL A 217 -6.32 -33.93 -10.42
CA VAL A 217 -7.01 -34.60 -11.52
C VAL A 217 -7.24 -36.04 -11.11
N HIS A 218 -8.52 -36.41 -11.05
CA HIS A 218 -9.06 -37.66 -11.60
C HIS A 218 -8.04 -38.76 -11.87
N ARG A 219 -8.05 -39.78 -11.02
CA ARG A 219 -7.77 -41.14 -11.46
C ARG A 219 -9.05 -41.94 -11.35
N GLU A 220 -9.83 -41.90 -12.43
CA GLU A 220 -10.80 -42.94 -12.73
C GLU A 220 -10.09 -44.31 -12.82
N ASP A 221 -10.79 -45.31 -12.30
CA ASP A 221 -10.81 -46.73 -12.66
C ASP A 221 -9.57 -47.37 -13.30
N ARG A 222 -9.10 -48.43 -12.62
CA ARG A 222 -9.00 -49.79 -13.17
C ARG A 222 -8.54 -50.78 -12.09
N GLY A 223 -9.39 -51.76 -11.79
CA GLY A 223 -9.01 -52.98 -11.06
C GLY A 223 -10.15 -53.57 -10.25
#